data_AF-A0A969HPU1-F1
#
_entry.id   AF-A0A969HPU1-F1
#
_cell.length_a   1.000
_cell.length_b   1.000
_cell.length_c   1.000
_cell.angle_alpha   90.00
_cell.angle_beta   90.00
_cell.angle_gamma   90.00
#
_symmetry.space_group_name_H-M   'P 1'
#
loop_
_entity.id
_entity.type
_entity.pdbx_description
1 polymer ?
#
loop_
_entity_poly.entity_id
_entity_poly.type
_entity_poly.pdbx_seq_one_letter_code
_entity_poly.pdbx_strand_id
1 'polypeptide(L)' 'MFISAAEVYQHKVISVILTGMGRDGVLGTQAIYQQGGFTIAQNERSSVVFGMPKAAIEQATIQNVLSLEEIPHFIISCL' A
#
# COMPACT_ATOMS: atom_id res chain seq x y z
N MET A 1 -11.52 2.86 5.90
CA MET A 1 -10.43 3.86 5.87
C MET A 1 -9.96 4.15 4.45
N PHE A 2 -9.37 3.19 3.73
CA PHE A 2 -8.80 3.44 2.39
C PHE A 2 -9.83 3.78 1.30
N ILE A 3 -10.96 3.07 1.24
CA ILE A 3 -12.00 3.32 0.23
C ILE A 3 -12.51 4.77 0.32
N SER A 4 -12.88 5.21 1.52
CA SER A 4 -13.33 6.59 1.75
C SER A 4 -12.24 7.63 1.44
N ALA A 5 -10.96 7.32 1.68
CA ALA A 5 -9.86 8.21 1.32
C ALA A 5 -9.71 8.31 -0.20
N ALA A 6 -9.82 7.19 -0.93
CA ALA A 6 -9.78 7.17 -2.39
C ALA A 6 -10.92 8.02 -3.00
N GLU A 7 -12.12 7.93 -2.43
CA GLU A 7 -13.29 8.70 -2.88
C GLU A 7 -13.11 10.21 -2.70
N VAL A 8 -12.54 10.63 -1.57
CA VAL A 8 -12.42 12.06 -1.21
C VAL A 8 -11.18 12.71 -1.84
N TYR A 9 -10.04 12.02 -1.84
CA TYR A 9 -8.75 12.61 -2.18
C TYR A 9 -8.16 12.11 -3.52
N GLN A 10 -8.75 11.06 -4.11
CA GLN A 10 -8.38 10.54 -5.44
C GLN A 10 -6.86 10.28 -5.56
N HIS A 11 -6.22 10.80 -6.61
CA HIS A 11 -4.80 10.66 -6.92
C HIS A 11 -3.84 11.21 -5.85
N LYS A 12 -4.35 11.94 -4.84
CA LYS A 12 -3.54 12.49 -3.75
C LYS A 12 -3.33 11.54 -2.58
N VAL A 13 -3.77 10.29 -2.70
CA VAL A 13 -3.62 9.27 -1.66
C VAL A 13 -2.44 8.37 -1.95
N ILE A 14 -1.67 8.08 -0.90
CA ILE A 14 -0.67 7.01 -0.89
C ILE A 14 -1.16 5.92 0.06
N SER A 15 -1.41 4.70 -0.41
CA SER A 15 -1.67 3.55 0.47
C SER A 15 -0.38 2.83 0.82
N VAL A 16 -0.23 2.50 2.10
CA VAL A 16 0.94 1.78 2.63
C VAL A 16 0.45 0.54 3.36
N ILE A 17 0.68 -0.64 2.78
CA ILE A 17 0.37 -1.93 3.42
C ILE A 17 1.63 -2.45 4.13
N LEU A 18 1.59 -2.47 5.46
CA LEU A 18 2.69 -2.96 6.31
C LEU A 18 2.46 -4.42 6.73
N THR A 19 3.45 -4.96 7.43
CA THR A 19 3.42 -6.28 8.08
C THR A 19 2.11 -6.53 8.83
N GLY A 20 1.61 -7.76 8.73
CA GLY A 20 0.44 -8.22 9.48
C GLY A 20 -0.26 -9.39 8.79
N MET A 21 -1.27 -9.93 9.47
CA MET A 21 -2.01 -11.11 9.01
C MET A 21 -3.27 -10.72 8.23
N GLY A 22 -3.65 -11.55 7.26
CA GLY A 22 -4.92 -11.44 6.56
C GLY A 22 -4.83 -10.63 5.27
N ARG A 23 -5.90 -9.91 4.96
CA ARG A 23 -6.12 -9.22 3.67
C ARG A 23 -6.85 -7.90 3.82
N ASP A 24 -6.83 -7.33 5.02
CA ASP A 24 -7.38 -5.99 5.25
C ASP A 24 -6.52 -4.96 4.50
N GLY A 25 -7.17 -3.94 3.96
CA GLY A 25 -6.54 -2.92 3.11
C GLY A 25 -6.38 -3.30 1.63
N VAL A 26 -6.58 -4.56 1.22
CA VAL A 26 -6.45 -4.99 -0.19
C VAL A 26 -7.46 -4.27 -1.10
N LEU A 27 -8.75 -4.37 -0.79
CA LEU A 27 -9.82 -3.73 -1.58
C LEU A 27 -9.69 -2.20 -1.58
N GLY A 28 -9.29 -1.63 -0.46
CA GLY A 28 -9.06 -0.18 -0.37
C GLY A 28 -7.84 0.27 -1.17
N THR A 29 -6.77 -0.52 -1.20
CA THR A 29 -5.58 -0.26 -2.01
C THR A 29 -5.91 -0.33 -3.49
N GLN A 30 -6.74 -1.31 -3.90
CA GLN A 30 -7.26 -1.38 -5.27
C GLN A 30 -8.05 -0.12 -5.64
N ALA A 31 -8.92 0.36 -4.75
CA ALA A 31 -9.66 1.60 -4.98
C ALA A 31 -8.73 2.82 -5.14
N ILE A 32 -7.68 2.91 -4.31
CA ILE A 32 -6.68 3.99 -4.40
C ILE A 32 -5.92 3.92 -5.74
N TYR A 33 -5.48 2.74 -6.16
CA TYR A 33 -4.82 2.53 -7.45
C TYR A 33 -5.71 2.96 -8.62
N GLN A 34 -7.00 2.55 -8.61
CA GLN A 34 -7.96 2.91 -9.65
C GLN A 34 -8.22 4.41 -9.75
N GLN A 35 -8.11 5.14 -8.64
CA GLN A 35 -8.24 6.60 -8.60
C GLN A 35 -6.93 7.35 -8.91
N GLY A 36 -5.87 6.63 -9.31
CA GLY A 36 -4.57 7.19 -9.67
C GLY A 36 -3.69 7.55 -8.47
N GLY A 37 -3.99 7.04 -7.27
CA GLY A 37 -3.13 7.19 -6.10
C GLY A 37 -1.92 6.25 -6.14
N PHE A 38 -0.96 6.47 -5.25
CA PHE A 38 0.21 5.61 -5.13
C PHE A 38 -0.04 4.45 -4.18
N THR A 39 0.49 3.27 -4.50
CA THR A 39 0.30 2.07 -3.69
C THR A 39 1.61 1.37 -3.40
N ILE A 40 1.92 1.21 -2.11
CA ILE A 40 3.16 0.60 -1.66
C ILE A 40 2.89 -0.53 -0.65
N ALA A 41 3.71 -1.56 -0.68
CA ALA A 41 3.69 -2.66 0.28
C ALA A 41 5.07 -2.87 0.90
N GLN A 42 5.08 -3.21 2.19
CA GLN A 42 6.30 -3.62 2.89
C GLN A 42 6.80 -4.95 2.34
N ASN A 43 8.10 -5.08 2.12
CA ASN A 43 8.72 -6.30 1.64
C ASN A 43 8.75 -7.41 2.70
N GLU A 44 8.97 -8.65 2.25
CA GLU A 44 9.00 -9.81 3.14
C GLU A 44 10.13 -9.75 4.15
N ARG A 45 11.32 -9.30 3.72
CA ARG A 45 12.52 -9.27 4.55
C ARG A 45 12.38 -8.39 5.80
N SER A 46 11.68 -7.26 5.71
CA SER A 46 11.47 -6.37 6.85
C SER A 46 10.16 -6.66 7.61
N SER A 47 9.31 -7.57 7.12
CA SER A 47 8.03 -7.90 7.74
C SER A 47 8.18 -8.93 8.85
N VAL A 48 7.41 -8.78 9.93
CA VAL A 48 7.27 -9.83 10.96
C VAL A 48 6.29 -10.91 10.50
N VAL A 49 5.21 -10.49 9.84
CA VAL A 49 4.20 -11.36 9.21
C VAL A 49 3.93 -10.82 7.82
N PHE A 50 4.37 -11.55 6.80
CA PHE A 50 4.18 -11.18 5.40
C PHE A 50 2.83 -11.68 4.83
N GLY A 51 1.73 -11.41 5.55
CA GLY A 51 0.38 -11.82 5.17
C GLY A 51 -0.34 -10.75 4.34
N MET A 52 -0.64 -9.61 4.95
CA MET A 52 -1.32 -8.49 4.28
C MET A 52 -0.52 -7.94 3.09
N PRO A 53 0.82 -7.69 3.19
CA PRO A 53 1.58 -7.21 2.04
C PRO A 53 1.52 -8.20 0.87
N LYS A 54 1.68 -9.49 1.14
CA LYS A 54 1.56 -10.55 0.14
C LYS A 54 0.19 -10.55 -0.54
N ALA A 55 -0.89 -10.48 0.24
CA ALA A 55 -2.25 -10.45 -0.29
C ALA A 55 -2.51 -9.22 -1.18
N ALA A 56 -1.91 -8.07 -0.87
CA ALA A 56 -2.01 -6.87 -1.70
C ALA A 56 -1.19 -6.99 -3.00
N ILE A 57 0.03 -7.53 -2.92
CA ILE A 57 0.91 -7.76 -4.08
C ILE A 57 0.26 -8.73 -5.08
N GLU A 58 -0.35 -9.82 -4.60
CA GLU A 58 -1.03 -10.81 -5.44
C GLU A 58 -2.22 -10.24 -6.25
N GLN A 59 -2.78 -9.10 -5.84
CA GLN A 59 -3.85 -8.42 -6.59
C GLN A 59 -3.33 -7.49 -7.71
N ALA A 60 -2.02 -7.41 -7.93
CA ALA A 60 -1.39 -6.56 -8.94
C ALA A 60 -1.75 -5.06 -8.83
N THR A 61 -2.08 -4.60 -7.62
CA THR A 61 -2.44 -3.20 -7.33
C THR A 61 -1.32 -2.45 -6.62
N ILE A 62 -0.20 -3.09 -6.31
CA ILE A 62 0.98 -2.50 -5.66
C ILE A 62 1.98 -2.05 -6.73
N GLN A 63 2.36 -0.77 -6.68
CA GLN A 63 3.35 -0.20 -7.60
C GLN A 63 4.79 -0.36 -7.09
N ASN A 64 5.00 -0.30 -5.78
CA ASN A 64 6.34 -0.45 -5.18
C ASN A 64 6.32 -1.39 -3.97
N VAL A 65 7.31 -2.28 -3.90
CA VAL A 65 7.55 -3.15 -2.76
C VAL A 65 8.87 -2.73 -2.11
N LEU A 66 8.79 -2.21 -0.88
CA LEU A 66 9.90 -1.50 -0.22
C LEU A 66 10.16 -2.08 1.17
N SER A 67 11.40 -2.00 1.66
CA SER A 67 11.73 -2.27 3.06
C SER A 67 11.10 -1.23 3.98
N LEU A 68 11.05 -1.52 5.29
CA LEU A 68 10.44 -0.60 6.25
C LEU A 68 11.21 0.74 6.30
N GLU A 69 12.52 0.66 6.10
CA GLU A 69 13.47 1.77 6.08
C GLU A 69 13.37 2.62 4.81
N GLU A 70 13.00 2.03 3.68
CA GLU A 70 12.83 2.73 2.39
C GLU A 70 11.50 3.49 2.31
N ILE A 71 10.45 3.00 2.98
CA ILE A 71 9.08 3.57 2.91
C ILE A 71 9.04 5.08 3.23
N PRO A 72 9.63 5.58 4.34
CA PRO A 72 9.60 7.01 4.64
C PRO A 72 10.26 7.87 3.56
N HIS A 73 11.41 7.42 3.04
CA HIS A 73 12.14 8.12 1.99
C HIS A 73 11.31 8.20 0.69
N PHE A 74 10.65 7.09 0.33
CA PHE A 74 9.75 7.06 -0.82
C PHE A 74 8.58 8.02 -0.65
N ILE A 75 7.92 8.03 0.51
CA ILE A 75 6.80 8.95 0.77
C ILE A 75 7.24 10.42 0.63
N ILE A 76 8.39 10.79 1.18
CA ILE A 76 8.94 12.14 1.05
C ILE A 76 9.20 12.51 -0.41
N SER A 77 9.67 11.56 -1.24
CA SER A 77 9.93 11.81 -2.66
C SER A 77 8.68 12.00 -3.52
N CYS A 78 7.50 11.65 -3.01
CA CYS A 78 6.21 11.80 -3.69
C CYS A 78 5.47 13.11 -3.34
N LEU A 79 5.96 13.87 -2.36
CA LEU A 79 5.43 15.18 -1.97
C LEU A 79 5.93 16.29 -2.90
#